data_AF-A0A497ELT9-F1
#
_entry.id   AF-A0A497ELT9-F1
#
_cell.length_a   1.000
_cell.length_b   1.000
_cell.length_c   1.000
_cell.angle_alpha   90.00
_cell.angle_beta   90.00
_cell.angle_gamma   90.00
#
_symmetry.space_group_name_H-M   'P 1'
#
loop_
_entity.id
_entity.type
_entity.pdbx_description
1 polymer ?
#
loop_
_entity_poly.entity_id
_entity_poly.type
_entity_poly.pdbx_seq_one_letter_code
_entity_poly.pdbx_strand_id
1 'polypeptide(L)' 'MSTVVSARIPKWVKEKLEKHGINISEVIKNKLLEEVEKLENNRLDASLEQLKTRFSHIDLKELAKIIDESRKEM' A
#
# COMPACT_ATOMS: atom_id res chain seq x y z
N MET A 1 -18.41 7.98 -0.65
CA MET A 1 -18.89 8.01 0.75
C MET A 1 -17.79 8.58 1.63
N SER A 2 -18.13 9.33 2.68
CA SER A 2 -17.17 9.84 3.66
C SER A 2 -17.68 9.57 5.08
N THR A 3 -16.77 9.25 6.00
CA THR A 3 -17.07 9.03 7.43
C THR A 3 -16.34 10.08 8.26
N VAL A 4 -16.98 10.56 9.33
CA VAL A 4 -16.36 11.50 10.28
C VAL A 4 -15.63 10.72 11.36
N VAL A 5 -14.40 11.12 11.64
CA VAL A 5 -13.59 10.61 12.76
C VAL A 5 -13.28 11.77 13.72
N SER A 6 -13.41 11.50 15.02
CA SER A 6 -13.08 12.46 16.08
C SER A 6 -11.94 11.92 16.92
N ALA A 7 -10.85 12.69 17.02
CA ALA A 7 -9.66 12.33 17.77
C ALA A 7 -9.25 13.48 18.69
N ARG A 8 -8.88 13.15 19.94
CA ARG A 8 -8.38 14.14 20.90
C ARG A 8 -6.90 14.41 20.61
N ILE A 9 -6.56 15.69 20.43
CA ILE A 9 -5.17 16.14 20.26
C ILE A 9 -4.80 17.16 21.34
N PRO A 10 -3.51 17.28 21.69
CA PRO A 10 -3.06 18.35 22.56
C PRO A 10 -3.36 19.73 21.97
N LYS A 11 -3.82 20.67 22.81
CA LYS A 11 -4.20 22.02 22.38
C LYS A 11 -3.07 22.76 21.65
N TRP A 12 -1.84 22.62 22.15
CA TRP A 12 -0.65 23.25 21.57
C TRP A 12 -0.37 22.80 20.13
N VAL A 13 -0.75 21.56 19.76
CA VAL A 13 -0.57 21.03 18.39
C VAL A 13 -1.49 21.78 17.44
N LYS A 14 -2.78 21.87 17.79
CA LYS A 14 -3.77 22.62 17.02
C LYS A 14 -3.33 24.08 16.84
N GLU A 15 -2.97 24.74 17.94
CA GLU A 15 -2.52 26.14 17.92
C GLU A 15 -1.26 26.34 17.06
N LYS A 16 -0.30 25.40 17.09
CA LYS A 16 0.90 25.50 16.28
C LYS A 16 0.61 25.31 14.79
N LEU A 17 -0.25 24.37 14.42
CA LEU A 17 -0.64 24.13 13.03
C LEU A 17 -1.42 25.31 12.46
N GLU A 18 -2.37 25.85 13.22
CA GLU A 18 -3.14 27.04 12.83
C GLU A 18 -2.25 28.27 12.65
N LYS A 19 -1.28 28.50 13.53
CA LYS A 19 -0.29 29.60 13.40
C LYS A 19 0.52 29.55 12.11
N HIS A 20 0.72 28.36 11.55
CA HIS A 20 1.46 28.17 10.30
C HIS A 20 0.51 28.05 9.09
N GLY A 21 -0.79 28.29 9.26
CA GLY A 21 -1.79 28.19 8.19
C GLY A 21 -2.02 26.76 7.69
N ILE A 22 -1.66 25.75 8.47
CA ILE A 22 -1.76 24.35 8.07
C ILE A 22 -3.18 23.83 8.32
N ASN A 23 -3.79 23.26 7.28
CA ASN A 23 -5.10 22.63 7.38
C ASN A 23 -5.01 21.27 8.07
N ILE A 24 -5.48 21.21 9.32
CA ILE A 24 -5.46 19.99 10.14
C ILE A 24 -6.23 18.85 9.50
N SER A 25 -7.39 19.13 8.90
CA SER A 25 -8.22 18.12 8.25
C SER A 25 -7.51 17.50 7.06
N GLU A 26 -6.79 18.31 6.29
CA GLU A 26 -6.01 17.85 5.15
C GLU A 26 -4.81 17.00 5.59
N VAL A 27 -4.10 17.42 6.64
CA VAL A 27 -3.00 16.64 7.23
C VAL A 27 -3.49 15.29 7.72
N ILE A 28 -4.60 15.26 8.48
CA ILE A 28 -5.17 14.01 8.98
C ILE A 28 -5.60 13.10 7.82
N LYS A 29 -6.29 13.67 6.81
CA LYS A 29 -6.73 12.92 5.63
C LYS A 29 -5.55 12.28 4.91
N ASN A 30 -4.52 13.07 4.59
CA ASN A 30 -3.36 12.58 3.85
C ASN A 30 -2.61 11.52 4.67
N LYS A 31 -2.47 11.72 5.98
CA LYS A 31 -1.83 10.74 6.85
C LYS A 31 -2.57 9.41 6.90
N LEU A 32 -3.90 9.45 6.95
CA LEU A 32 -4.73 8.24 6.92
C LEU A 32 -4.62 7.52 5.58
N LEU A 33 -4.61 8.23 4.46
CA LEU A 33 -4.44 7.64 3.13
C LEU A 33 -3.06 6.99 2.96
N GLU A 34 -1.99 7.67 3.37
CA GLU A 34 -0.64 7.09 3.37
C GLU A 34 -0.56 5.81 4.20
N GLU A 35 -1.25 5.76 5.34
CA GLU A 35 -1.23 4.59 6.22
C GLU A 35 -1.96 3.40 5.57
N VAL A 36 -3.07 3.65 4.87
CA VAL A 36 -3.77 2.63 4.09
C VAL A 36 -2.88 2.10 2.96
N GLU A 37 -2.26 2.99 2.20
CA GLU A 37 -1.36 2.60 1.10
C GLU A 37 -0.19 1.74 1.59
N LYS A 38 0.41 2.09 2.74
CA LYS A 38 1.45 1.26 3.36
C LYS A 38 0.95 -0.11 3.76
N LEU A 39 -0.25 -0.22 4.33
CA LEU A 39 -0.83 -1.50 4.71
C LEU A 39 -1.07 -2.38 3.48
N GLU A 40 -1.55 -1.80 2.38
CA GLU A 40 -1.73 -2.49 1.11
C GLU A 40 -0.40 -2.96 0.52
N ASN A 41 0.60 -2.08 0.46
CA ASN A 41 1.94 -2.42 -0.04
C ASN A 41 2.61 -3.52 0.79
N ASN A 42 2.56 -3.42 2.12
CA ASN A 42 3.12 -4.46 3.01
C ASN A 42 2.43 -5.82 2.78
N ARG A 43 1.12 -5.82 2.51
CA ARG A 43 0.38 -7.04 2.19
C ARG A 43 0.77 -7.61 0.83
N LEU A 44 0.97 -6.76 -0.18
CA LEU A 44 1.45 -7.18 -1.50
C LEU A 44 2.86 -7.76 -1.40
N ASP A 45 3.77 -7.10 -0.69
CA ASP A 45 5.13 -7.58 -0.46
C ASP A 45 5.14 -8.95 0.24
N ALA A 46 4.34 -9.10 1.32
CA ALA A 46 4.21 -10.38 2.00
C ALA A 46 3.68 -11.49 1.06
N SER A 47 2.73 -11.15 0.19
CA SER A 47 2.19 -12.09 -0.81
C SER A 47 3.24 -12.47 -1.86
N LEU A 48 4.00 -11.48 -2.35
CA LEU A 48 5.09 -11.72 -3.29
C LEU A 48 6.18 -12.60 -2.70
N GLU A 49 6.58 -12.37 -1.45
CA GLU A 49 7.57 -13.22 -0.77
C GLU A 49 7.07 -14.66 -0.57
N GLN A 50 5.79 -14.84 -0.26
CA GLN A 50 5.19 -16.17 -0.20
C GLN A 50 5.22 -16.87 -1.57
N LEU A 51 4.87 -16.16 -2.65
CA LEU A 51 4.95 -16.71 -4.01
C LEU A 51 6.39 -17.06 -4.39
N LYS A 52 7.35 -16.15 -4.18
CA LYS A 52 8.76 -16.41 -4.46
C LYS A 52 9.25 -17.65 -3.73
N THR A 53 8.91 -17.77 -2.45
CA THR A 53 9.31 -18.94 -1.65
C THR A 53 8.70 -20.22 -2.22
N ARG A 54 7.39 -20.21 -2.48
CA ARG A 54 6.65 -21.38 -2.98
C ARG A 54 7.10 -21.81 -4.37
N PHE A 55 7.49 -20.87 -5.21
CA PHE A 55 7.89 -21.11 -6.59
C PHE A 55 9.41 -21.00 -6.81
N SER A 56 10.20 -20.95 -5.75
CA SER A 56 11.67 -20.83 -5.79
C SER A 56 12.37 -21.93 -6.60
N HIS A 57 11.75 -23.10 -6.70
CA HIS A 57 12.20 -24.24 -7.48
C HIS A 57 11.85 -24.19 -8.99
N ILE A 58 11.08 -23.21 -9.47
CA ILE A 58 10.68 -23.12 -10.88
C ILE A 58 11.80 -22.44 -11.67
N ASP A 59 12.29 -23.09 -12.73
CA ASP A 59 13.15 -22.44 -13.72
C ASP A 59 12.31 -21.51 -14.61
N LEU A 60 12.60 -20.22 -14.55
CA LEU A 60 11.93 -19.19 -15.35
C LEU A 60 12.08 -19.42 -16.86
N LYS A 61 13.18 -20.03 -17.32
CA LYS A 61 13.38 -20.33 -18.75
C LYS A 61 12.45 -21.45 -19.21
N GLU A 62 12.29 -22.48 -18.38
CA GLU A 62 11.39 -23.59 -18.67
C GLU A 62 9.93 -23.12 -18.64
N LEU A 63 9.56 -22.30 -17.66
CA LEU A 63 8.24 -21.67 -17.58
C LEU A 63 7.95 -20.82 -18.82
N ALA A 64 8.91 -19.99 -19.25
CA ALA A 64 8.77 -19.16 -20.46
C ALA A 64 8.59 -20.00 -21.73
N LYS A 65 9.30 -21.13 -21.84
CA LYS A 65 9.17 -22.08 -22.95
C LYS A 65 7.77 -22.69 -22.99
N ILE A 66 7.25 -23.13 -21.84
CA ILE A 66 5.88 -23.68 -21.73
C ILE A 66 4.83 -22.65 -22.14
N ILE A 67 4.99 -21.38 -21.72
CA ILE A 67 4.06 -20.29 -22.09
C ILE A 67 4.09 -20.03 -23.61
N ASP A 68 5.28 -19.99 -24.22
CA ASP A 68 5.43 -19.75 -25.66
C ASP A 68 4.87 -20.90 -26.50
N GLU A 69 5.08 -22.15 -26.06
CA GLU A 69 4.49 -23.34 -26.67
C GLU A 69 2.96 -23.31 -26.57
N SER A 70 2.41 -23.04 -25.39
CA SER A 70 0.95 -22.96 -25.18
C SER A 70 0.28 -21.83 -26.00
N ARG A 71 0.96 -20.70 -26.24
CA ARG A 71 0.44 -19.61 -27.09
C ARG A 71 0.43 -19.96 -28.57
N LYS A 72 1.27 -20.87 -29.03
CA LYS A 72 1.32 -21.34 -30.42
C LYS A 72 0.28 -22.44 -30.71
N GLU A 73 -0.22 -23.08 -29.67
CA GLU A 73 -1.28 -24.10 -29.76
C GLU A 73 -2.71 -23.51 -29.68
N MET A 74 -2.85 -22.20 -29.39
CA MET A 74 -4.11 -21.44 -29.51
C MET A 74 -4.25 -20.78 -30.88
#